data_AF-A0A380TJX9-F1
#
_entry.id   AF-A0A380TJX9-F1
#
_cell.length_a   1.000
_cell.length_b   1.000
_cell.length_c   1.000
_cell.angle_alpha   90.00
_cell.angle_beta   90.00
_cell.angle_gamma   90.00
#
_symmetry.space_group_name_H-M   'P 1'
#
loop_
_entity.id
_entity.type
_entity.pdbx_description
1 polymer ?
#
loop_
_entity_poly.entity_id
_entity_poly.type
_entity_poly.pdbx_seq_one_letter_code
_entity_poly.pdbx_strand_id
1 'polypeptide(L)'
;MNRIGFVVAGAAVVALTACSGFKYQSVAKDPPASGAFNQGLQKGYLAQSKSEFQQGDYIDSDFFADRARAAGKGQPLPPTEIGARKLPQDKVGDLTAARGKLMAALGAGAATKNPAAAAEAQVMFNCWMEQQEENFQPKDIEACKKGCEDAMAKLDDKPAAAKPTPPMATPDRFLVFFDWDKYNINAKAKETIGTASGTAKKAAGSKVKVIGHTDTSGPADYNLKLSQRRADAVKKTLVGQAIPAGSIATEARGERDLLVPTKDGVREAQNRRAEIILTKPGM
;
A
#
# COMPACT_ATOMS: atom_id res chain seq x y z
N MET A 1 -13.78 -40.46 -63.83
CA MET A 1 -14.14 -39.06 -63.54
C MET A 1 -15.28 -39.04 -62.53
N ASN A 2 -15.03 -38.74 -61.25
CA ASN A 2 -15.73 -37.68 -60.52
C ASN A 2 -15.22 -37.61 -59.08
N ARG A 3 -14.81 -36.41 -58.69
CA ARG A 3 -14.32 -36.04 -57.36
C ARG A 3 -15.53 -35.77 -56.47
N ILE A 4 -15.60 -36.37 -55.28
CA ILE A 4 -16.53 -35.94 -54.22
C ILE A 4 -15.68 -35.21 -53.18
N GLY A 5 -15.82 -33.88 -53.16
CA GLY A 5 -15.09 -32.98 -52.29
C GLY A 5 -15.63 -33.00 -50.87
N PHE A 6 -14.70 -32.97 -49.91
CA PHE A 6 -14.95 -32.67 -48.51
C PHE A 6 -15.46 -31.22 -48.37
N VAL A 7 -16.60 -31.03 -47.70
CA VAL A 7 -17.01 -29.72 -47.18
C VAL A 7 -16.90 -29.79 -45.66
N VAL A 8 -15.79 -29.28 -45.13
CA VAL A 8 -15.64 -29.00 -43.70
C VAL A 8 -16.31 -27.65 -43.45
N ALA A 9 -17.48 -27.65 -42.82
CA ALA A 9 -18.12 -26.44 -42.31
C ALA A 9 -17.33 -25.93 -41.11
N GLY A 10 -16.40 -25.01 -41.34
CA GLY A 10 -15.72 -24.27 -40.28
C GLY A 10 -16.69 -23.30 -39.61
N ALA A 11 -17.15 -23.63 -38.41
CA ALA A 11 -17.82 -22.66 -37.54
C ALA A 11 -16.79 -21.63 -37.08
N ALA A 12 -16.81 -20.44 -37.69
CA ALA A 12 -16.05 -19.30 -37.22
C ALA A 12 -16.64 -18.84 -35.88
N VAL A 13 -16.02 -19.25 -34.77
CA VAL A 13 -16.25 -18.65 -33.47
C VAL A 13 -15.61 -17.26 -33.49
N VAL A 14 -16.41 -16.25 -33.79
CA VAL A 14 -16.03 -14.85 -33.57
C VAL A 14 -15.98 -14.64 -32.06
N ALA A 15 -14.78 -14.72 -31.49
CA ALA A 15 -14.54 -14.25 -30.13
C ALA A 15 -14.75 -12.73 -30.12
N LEU A 16 -15.93 -12.28 -29.65
CA LEU A 16 -16.19 -10.89 -29.35
C LEU A 16 -15.21 -10.47 -28.26
N THR A 17 -14.15 -9.78 -28.65
CA THR A 17 -13.32 -8.98 -27.74
C THR A 17 -14.27 -8.08 -26.97
N ALA A 18 -14.38 -8.26 -25.66
CA ALA A 18 -15.20 -7.41 -24.82
C ALA A 18 -14.77 -5.97 -25.05
N CYS A 19 -15.63 -5.17 -25.69
CA CYS A 19 -15.37 -3.76 -25.87
C CYS A 19 -15.36 -3.13 -24.48
N SER A 20 -14.18 -2.73 -24.02
CA SER A 20 -14.04 -1.76 -22.94
C SER A 20 -14.82 -0.51 -23.35
N GLY A 21 -15.78 -0.09 -22.54
CA GLY A 21 -16.41 1.22 -22.64
C GLY A 21 -17.92 1.32 -22.44
N PHE A 22 -18.59 0.26 -21.99
CA PHE A 22 -20.05 0.26 -21.79
C PHE A 22 -20.49 -0.40 -20.47
N LYS A 23 -19.58 -0.59 -19.51
CA LYS A 23 -19.92 -1.30 -18.27
C LYS A 23 -20.84 -0.49 -17.38
N TYR A 24 -20.77 0.85 -17.42
CA TYR A 24 -21.59 1.75 -16.60
C TYR A 24 -23.08 1.36 -16.62
N GLN A 25 -23.68 1.21 -17.81
CA GLN A 25 -25.11 0.93 -17.95
C GLN A 25 -25.51 -0.44 -17.37
N SER A 26 -24.60 -1.41 -17.42
CA SER A 26 -24.81 -2.74 -16.83
C SER A 26 -24.70 -2.69 -15.30
N VAL A 27 -23.68 -1.99 -14.78
CA VAL A 27 -23.40 -1.91 -13.34
C VAL A 27 -24.41 -1.02 -12.62
N ALA A 28 -24.96 -0.01 -13.30
CA ALA A 28 -26.05 0.82 -12.79
C ALA A 28 -27.32 0.04 -12.43
N LYS A 29 -27.47 -1.19 -12.95
CA LYS A 29 -28.60 -2.09 -12.67
C LYS A 29 -28.27 -3.13 -11.61
N ASP A 30 -27.02 -3.20 -11.14
CA ASP A 30 -26.64 -4.14 -10.08
C ASP A 30 -27.40 -3.81 -8.78
N PRO A 31 -27.79 -4.83 -7.99
CA PRO A 31 -28.42 -4.60 -6.70
C PRO A 31 -27.47 -3.84 -5.75
N PRO A 32 -28.00 -3.07 -4.79
CA PRO A 32 -27.19 -2.42 -3.78
C PRO A 32 -26.33 -3.41 -3.00
N ALA A 33 -25.10 -3.03 -2.71
CA ALA A 33 -24.17 -3.81 -1.92
C ALA A 33 -24.70 -4.03 -0.50
N SER A 34 -24.33 -5.15 0.09
CA SER A 34 -24.58 -5.39 1.52
C SER A 34 -23.56 -4.65 2.39
N GLY A 35 -24.05 -3.98 3.43
CA GLY A 35 -23.23 -3.23 4.38
C GLY A 35 -22.96 -1.78 3.94
N ALA A 36 -23.04 -0.84 4.88
CA ALA A 36 -23.01 0.60 4.60
C ALA A 36 -21.74 1.07 3.87
N PHE A 37 -20.57 0.51 4.21
CA PHE A 37 -19.31 0.87 3.57
C PHE A 37 -19.29 0.44 2.09
N ASN A 38 -19.61 -0.83 1.81
CA ASN A 38 -19.66 -1.35 0.44
C ASN A 38 -20.75 -0.67 -0.40
N GLN A 39 -21.89 -0.33 0.22
CA GLN A 39 -22.95 0.42 -0.46
C GLN A 39 -22.49 1.84 -0.81
N GLY A 40 -21.74 2.49 0.09
CA GLY A 40 -21.10 3.78 -0.17
C GLY A 40 -20.08 3.70 -1.31
N LEU A 41 -19.21 2.68 -1.30
CA LEU A 41 -18.22 2.46 -2.36
C LEU A 41 -18.88 2.20 -3.72
N GLN A 42 -19.88 1.32 -3.76
CA GLN A 42 -20.61 1.01 -4.99
C GLN A 42 -21.27 2.26 -5.55
N LYS A 43 -21.98 3.03 -4.72
CA LYS A 43 -22.65 4.26 -5.15
C LYS A 43 -21.65 5.31 -5.65
N GLY A 44 -20.57 5.54 -4.91
CA GLY A 44 -19.58 6.55 -5.25
C GLY A 44 -18.81 6.21 -6.53
N TYR A 45 -18.35 4.97 -6.69
CA TYR A 45 -17.69 4.54 -7.92
C TYR A 45 -18.65 4.51 -9.11
N LEU A 46 -19.93 4.18 -8.92
CA LEU A 46 -20.91 4.28 -9.99
C LEU A 46 -21.13 5.74 -10.44
N ALA A 47 -21.06 6.70 -9.52
CA ALA A 47 -21.13 8.12 -9.84
C ALA A 47 -19.92 8.59 -10.66
N GLN A 48 -18.69 8.18 -10.29
CA GLN A 48 -17.48 8.45 -11.07
C GLN A 48 -17.57 7.80 -12.47
N SER A 49 -17.97 6.54 -12.53
CA SER A 49 -18.19 5.82 -13.79
C SER A 49 -19.16 6.55 -14.71
N LYS A 50 -20.25 7.11 -14.16
CA LYS A 50 -21.21 7.93 -14.92
C LYS A 50 -20.57 9.21 -15.45
N SER A 51 -19.81 9.92 -14.61
CA SER A 51 -19.13 11.16 -14.99
C SER A 51 -18.23 10.91 -16.20
N GLU A 52 -17.33 9.94 -16.11
CA GLU A 52 -16.41 9.61 -17.19
C GLU A 52 -17.13 9.14 -18.45
N PHE A 53 -18.20 8.35 -18.31
CA PHE A 53 -19.03 7.96 -19.44
C PHE A 53 -19.63 9.17 -20.17
N GLN A 54 -20.08 10.20 -19.43
CA GLN A 54 -20.65 11.42 -20.00
C GLN A 54 -19.59 12.33 -20.62
N GLN A 55 -18.35 12.26 -20.14
CA GLN A 55 -17.19 12.96 -20.70
C GLN A 55 -16.61 12.24 -21.93
N GLY A 56 -17.01 10.98 -22.16
CA GLY A 56 -16.50 10.14 -23.23
C GLY A 56 -15.21 9.40 -22.88
N ASP A 57 -14.75 9.46 -21.62
CA ASP A 57 -13.68 8.60 -21.12
C ASP A 57 -14.25 7.24 -20.70
N TYR A 58 -14.37 6.39 -21.69
CA TYR A 58 -14.93 5.06 -21.52
C TYR A 58 -14.01 4.09 -20.77
N ILE A 59 -12.69 4.34 -20.76
CA ILE A 59 -11.72 3.46 -20.08
C ILE A 59 -11.80 3.71 -18.57
N ASP A 60 -11.78 4.97 -18.15
CA ASP A 60 -11.94 5.32 -16.74
C ASP A 60 -13.36 5.07 -16.25
N SER A 61 -14.37 5.26 -17.11
CA SER A 61 -15.74 4.83 -16.83
C SER A 61 -15.82 3.35 -16.47
N ASP A 62 -15.18 2.48 -17.26
CA ASP A 62 -15.17 1.03 -17.03
C ASP A 62 -14.35 0.66 -15.78
N PHE A 63 -13.23 1.34 -15.53
CA PHE A 63 -12.45 1.15 -14.30
C PHE A 63 -13.30 1.39 -13.05
N PHE A 64 -14.03 2.51 -13.02
CA PHE A 64 -14.91 2.83 -11.91
C PHE A 64 -16.12 1.88 -11.85
N ALA A 65 -16.67 1.47 -13.00
CA ALA A 65 -17.76 0.49 -13.05
C ALA A 65 -17.35 -0.87 -12.46
N ASP A 66 -16.14 -1.35 -12.78
CA ASP A 66 -15.61 -2.61 -12.24
C ASP A 66 -15.45 -2.53 -10.72
N ARG A 67 -14.95 -1.40 -10.21
CA ARG A 67 -14.83 -1.16 -8.76
C ARG A 67 -16.19 -1.08 -8.07
N ALA A 68 -17.19 -0.43 -8.69
CA ALA A 68 -18.55 -0.41 -8.18
C ALA A 68 -19.14 -1.83 -8.09
N ARG A 69 -18.98 -2.63 -9.14
CA ARG A 69 -19.42 -4.03 -9.16
C ARG A 69 -18.68 -4.88 -8.12
N ALA A 70 -17.38 -4.68 -7.93
CA ALA A 70 -16.60 -5.36 -6.90
C ALA A 70 -17.09 -5.03 -5.48
N ALA A 71 -17.37 -3.76 -5.20
CA ALA A 71 -17.98 -3.32 -3.95
C ALA A 71 -19.38 -3.93 -3.76
N GLY A 72 -20.20 -3.96 -4.81
CA GLY A 72 -21.51 -4.64 -4.84
C GLY A 72 -21.45 -6.10 -4.40
N LYS A 73 -20.40 -6.81 -4.82
CA LYS A 73 -20.13 -8.22 -4.48
C LYS A 73 -19.44 -8.40 -3.12
N GLY A 74 -19.17 -7.33 -2.38
CA GLY A 74 -18.45 -7.37 -1.11
C GLY A 74 -16.99 -7.83 -1.24
N GLN A 75 -16.39 -7.68 -2.41
CA GLN A 75 -14.99 -8.04 -2.62
C GLN A 75 -14.07 -7.09 -1.86
N PRO A 76 -12.94 -7.56 -1.30
CA PRO A 76 -11.94 -6.68 -0.70
C PRO A 76 -11.44 -5.66 -1.72
N LEU A 77 -11.67 -4.38 -1.45
CA LEU A 77 -11.39 -3.30 -2.39
C LEU A 77 -10.56 -2.23 -1.69
N PRO A 78 -9.22 -2.40 -1.58
CA PRO A 78 -8.37 -1.40 -0.96
C PRO A 78 -8.29 -0.12 -1.83
N PRO A 79 -7.91 1.03 -1.22
CA PRO A 79 -7.45 2.21 -1.94
C PRO A 79 -6.44 1.83 -3.04
N THR A 80 -6.69 2.34 -4.26
CA THR A 80 -5.89 2.00 -5.45
C THR A 80 -4.40 2.23 -5.22
N GLU A 81 -3.55 1.31 -5.69
CA GLU A 81 -2.10 1.46 -5.60
C GLU A 81 -1.62 2.63 -6.45
N ILE A 82 -0.63 3.38 -5.98
CA ILE A 82 -0.11 4.58 -6.68
C ILE A 82 0.38 4.24 -8.09
N GLY A 83 1.02 3.08 -8.26
CA GLY A 83 1.51 2.60 -9.55
C GLY A 83 0.44 2.13 -10.52
N ALA A 84 -0.85 2.18 -10.16
CA ALA A 84 -1.94 1.82 -11.06
C ALA A 84 -2.27 2.90 -12.11
N ARG A 85 -1.72 4.12 -11.96
CA ARG A 85 -1.91 5.26 -12.87
C ARG A 85 -0.58 5.92 -13.21
N LYS A 86 -0.50 6.59 -14.37
CA LYS A 86 0.70 7.31 -14.83
C LYS A 86 0.71 8.75 -14.29
N LEU A 87 1.01 8.87 -13.01
CA LEU A 87 0.98 10.15 -12.30
C LEU A 87 2.22 11.02 -12.57
N PRO A 88 2.08 12.36 -12.62
CA PRO A 88 3.22 13.28 -12.60
C PRO A 88 4.11 13.05 -11.37
N GLN A 89 5.42 12.95 -11.59
CA GLN A 89 6.38 12.56 -10.55
C GLN A 89 6.36 13.49 -9.31
N ASP A 90 6.09 14.78 -9.52
CA ASP A 90 5.99 15.78 -8.44
C ASP A 90 4.72 15.62 -7.59
N LYS A 91 3.73 14.83 -8.02
CA LYS A 91 2.46 14.57 -7.32
C LYS A 91 2.42 13.22 -6.63
N VAL A 92 3.34 12.31 -6.98
CA VAL A 92 3.44 10.97 -6.39
C VAL A 92 3.57 11.02 -4.87
N GLY A 93 4.34 11.96 -4.32
CA GLY A 93 4.52 12.12 -2.88
C GLY A 93 3.21 12.39 -2.13
N ASP A 94 2.43 13.36 -2.60
CA ASP A 94 1.16 13.77 -2.00
C ASP A 94 0.13 12.63 -2.04
N LEU A 95 -0.01 11.97 -3.18
CA LEU A 95 -0.92 10.84 -3.36
C LEU A 95 -0.49 9.63 -2.53
N THR A 96 0.82 9.34 -2.44
CA THR A 96 1.35 8.28 -1.56
C THR A 96 1.02 8.56 -0.11
N ALA A 97 1.20 9.81 0.35
CA ALA A 97 0.88 10.20 1.72
C ALA A 97 -0.62 10.08 2.02
N ALA A 98 -1.48 10.55 1.12
CA ALA A 98 -2.93 10.44 1.27
C ALA A 98 -3.41 8.98 1.30
N ARG A 99 -2.89 8.15 0.40
CA ARG A 99 -3.15 6.72 0.40
C ARG A 99 -2.76 6.05 1.72
N GLY A 100 -1.56 6.38 2.22
CA GLY A 100 -1.08 5.86 3.50
C GLY A 100 -2.00 6.21 4.66
N LYS A 101 -2.47 7.47 4.74
CA LYS A 101 -3.45 7.91 5.74
C LYS A 101 -4.77 7.16 5.64
N LEU A 102 -5.31 7.03 4.43
CA LEU A 102 -6.56 6.31 4.20
C LEU A 102 -6.45 4.82 4.55
N MET A 103 -5.36 4.16 4.15
CA MET A 103 -5.08 2.77 4.52
C MET A 103 -4.98 2.60 6.04
N ALA A 104 -4.33 3.53 6.74
CA ALA A 104 -4.23 3.51 8.19
C ALA A 104 -5.61 3.68 8.87
N ALA A 105 -6.43 4.61 8.39
CA ALA A 105 -7.79 4.82 8.89
C ALA A 105 -8.67 3.57 8.71
N LEU A 106 -8.65 2.96 7.51
CA LEU A 106 -9.37 1.72 7.23
C LEU A 106 -8.88 0.56 8.12
N GLY A 107 -7.56 0.43 8.30
CA GLY A 107 -6.96 -0.55 9.21
C GLY A 107 -7.34 -0.33 10.69
N ALA A 108 -7.62 0.91 11.09
CA ALA A 108 -8.12 1.28 12.41
C ALA A 108 -9.65 1.12 12.57
N GLY A 109 -10.33 0.54 11.58
CA GLY A 109 -11.76 0.24 11.61
C GLY A 109 -12.66 1.38 11.15
N ALA A 110 -12.14 2.39 10.43
CA ALA A 110 -12.93 3.51 9.92
C ALA A 110 -14.16 3.06 9.10
N ALA A 111 -14.04 1.98 8.32
CA ALA A 111 -15.15 1.41 7.55
C ALA A 111 -16.32 0.91 8.43
N THR A 112 -16.07 0.58 9.70
CA THR A 112 -17.11 0.20 10.66
C THR A 112 -17.64 1.41 11.43
N LYS A 113 -16.74 2.32 11.83
CA LYS A 113 -17.07 3.45 12.69
C LYS A 113 -17.79 4.58 11.95
N ASN A 114 -17.31 4.92 10.75
CA ASN A 114 -17.91 5.92 9.87
C ASN A 114 -17.90 5.42 8.41
N PRO A 115 -18.74 4.42 8.09
CA PRO A 115 -18.75 3.76 6.78
C PRO A 115 -18.95 4.72 5.62
N ALA A 116 -19.78 5.76 5.80
CA ALA A 116 -20.09 6.73 4.75
C ALA A 116 -18.86 7.58 4.40
N ALA A 117 -18.21 8.18 5.40
CA ALA A 117 -16.99 8.96 5.18
C ALA A 117 -15.83 8.08 4.69
N ALA A 118 -15.76 6.82 5.13
CA ALA A 118 -14.68 5.91 4.74
C ALA A 118 -14.79 5.56 3.26
N ALA A 119 -16.01 5.29 2.80
CA ALA A 119 -16.29 5.05 1.40
C ALA A 119 -16.05 6.32 0.56
N GLU A 120 -16.52 7.48 1.03
CA GLU A 120 -16.32 8.77 0.36
C GLU A 120 -14.83 9.09 0.19
N ALA A 121 -14.02 8.93 1.24
CA ALA A 121 -12.58 9.16 1.20
C ALA A 121 -11.89 8.26 0.15
N GLN A 122 -12.28 6.98 0.08
CA GLN A 122 -11.70 6.06 -0.88
C GLN A 122 -12.14 6.32 -2.34
N VAL A 123 -13.38 6.76 -2.54
CA VAL A 123 -13.88 7.16 -3.86
C VAL A 123 -13.18 8.42 -4.33
N MET A 124 -13.09 9.44 -3.46
CA MET A 124 -12.47 10.72 -3.79
C MET A 124 -10.94 10.63 -3.92
N PHE A 125 -10.29 9.70 -3.22
CA PHE A 125 -8.89 9.39 -3.47
C PHE A 125 -8.67 8.89 -4.90
N ASN A 126 -9.54 8.01 -5.40
CA ASN A 126 -9.45 7.52 -6.78
C ASN A 126 -9.83 8.58 -7.83
N CYS A 127 -10.80 9.45 -7.53
CA CYS A 127 -11.11 10.65 -8.32
C CYS A 127 -9.85 11.52 -8.48
N TRP A 128 -9.16 11.78 -7.36
CA TRP A 128 -7.97 12.62 -7.39
C TRP A 128 -6.83 11.97 -8.17
N MET A 129 -6.57 10.68 -7.96
CA MET A 129 -5.56 9.97 -8.75
C MET A 129 -5.85 9.99 -10.24
N GLU A 130 -7.12 9.87 -10.64
CA GLU A 130 -7.56 9.87 -12.03
C GLU A 130 -7.37 11.26 -12.66
N GLN A 131 -7.99 12.30 -12.10
CA GLN A 131 -7.82 13.68 -12.58
C GLN A 131 -6.36 14.13 -12.59
N GLN A 132 -5.55 13.61 -11.66
CA GLN A 132 -4.12 13.92 -11.59
C GLN A 132 -3.29 13.21 -12.67
N GLU A 133 -3.74 12.06 -13.19
CA GLU A 133 -3.14 11.40 -14.36
C GLU A 133 -3.42 12.19 -15.64
N GLU A 134 -4.64 12.70 -15.81
CA GLU A 134 -4.97 13.59 -16.94
C GLU A 134 -4.23 14.92 -16.86
N ASN A 135 -4.10 15.47 -15.64
CA ASN A 135 -3.37 16.68 -15.32
C ASN A 135 -3.77 17.91 -16.17
N PHE A 136 -5.03 17.96 -16.62
CA PHE A 136 -5.52 18.98 -17.54
C PHE A 136 -6.46 20.00 -16.89
N GLN A 137 -7.27 19.58 -15.91
CA GLN A 137 -8.28 20.41 -15.26
C GLN A 137 -7.95 20.67 -13.78
N PRO A 138 -7.20 21.73 -13.44
CA PRO A 138 -6.76 21.98 -12.07
C PRO A 138 -7.90 22.07 -11.05
N LYS A 139 -9.07 22.57 -11.46
CA LYS A 139 -10.24 22.70 -10.59
C LYS A 139 -10.82 21.34 -10.21
N ASP A 140 -10.83 20.39 -11.13
CA ASP A 140 -11.36 19.04 -10.87
C ASP A 140 -10.38 18.24 -10.01
N ILE A 141 -9.08 18.38 -10.28
CA ILE A 141 -8.02 17.85 -9.41
C ILE A 141 -8.19 18.39 -7.98
N GLU A 142 -8.35 19.71 -7.82
CA GLU A 142 -8.56 20.33 -6.52
C GLU A 142 -9.86 19.87 -5.85
N ALA A 143 -10.95 19.76 -6.60
CA ALA A 143 -12.24 19.29 -6.07
C ALA A 143 -12.15 17.83 -5.59
N CYS A 144 -11.54 16.94 -6.39
CA CYS A 144 -11.32 15.56 -6.00
C CYS A 144 -10.42 15.45 -4.75
N LYS A 145 -9.31 16.19 -4.75
CA LYS A 145 -8.36 16.23 -3.62
C LYS A 145 -9.04 16.73 -2.35
N LYS A 146 -9.74 17.85 -2.43
CA LYS A 146 -10.46 18.44 -1.30
C LYS A 146 -11.54 17.50 -0.77
N GLY A 147 -12.30 16.85 -1.66
CA GLY A 147 -13.30 15.86 -1.27
C GLY A 147 -12.68 14.67 -0.53
N CYS A 148 -11.50 14.22 -0.96
CA CYS A 148 -10.74 13.18 -0.26
C CYS A 148 -10.30 13.66 1.13
N GLU A 149 -9.72 14.84 1.23
CA GLU A 149 -9.26 15.44 2.49
C GLU A 149 -10.41 15.69 3.47
N ASP A 150 -11.52 16.27 3.01
CA ASP A 150 -12.71 16.52 3.81
C ASP A 150 -13.32 15.21 4.33
N ALA A 151 -13.39 14.18 3.49
CA ALA A 151 -13.89 12.87 3.89
C ALA A 151 -12.94 12.19 4.90
N MET A 152 -11.62 12.25 4.68
CA MET A 152 -10.63 11.76 5.63
C MET A 152 -10.72 12.50 6.98
N ALA A 153 -10.98 13.82 6.99
CA ALA A 153 -11.14 14.58 8.23
C ALA A 153 -12.36 14.12 9.07
N LYS A 154 -13.37 13.51 8.44
CA LYS A 154 -14.51 12.88 9.14
C LYS A 154 -14.19 11.47 9.67
N LEU A 155 -13.07 10.88 9.25
CA LEU A 155 -12.54 9.60 9.74
C LEU A 155 -11.59 9.77 10.91
N ASP A 156 -11.14 11.00 11.13
CA ASP A 156 -10.42 11.36 12.32
C ASP A 156 -11.39 11.27 13.52
N ASP A 157 -11.53 10.06 14.05
CA ASP A 157 -11.76 9.88 15.49
C ASP A 157 -10.52 10.43 16.18
N LYS A 158 -10.36 11.75 16.24
CA LYS A 158 -9.43 12.32 17.20
C LYS A 158 -9.99 11.86 18.55
N PRO A 159 -9.31 10.98 19.31
CA PRO A 159 -9.66 10.86 20.71
C PRO A 159 -9.58 12.29 21.26
N ALA A 160 -10.53 12.71 22.10
CA ALA A 160 -10.37 13.94 22.89
C ALA A 160 -8.91 14.01 23.30
N ALA A 161 -8.20 15.06 22.87
CA ALA A 161 -6.74 15.07 22.86
C ALA A 161 -6.23 14.41 24.14
N ALA A 162 -5.68 13.20 24.03
CA ALA A 162 -4.78 12.74 25.06
C ALA A 162 -3.80 13.89 25.20
N LYS A 163 -3.69 14.47 26.41
CA LYS A 163 -2.77 15.57 26.73
C LYS A 163 -1.53 15.39 25.86
N PRO A 164 -1.10 16.42 25.10
CA PRO A 164 -0.14 16.24 24.03
C PRO A 164 0.97 15.35 24.54
N THR A 165 1.01 14.10 24.08
CA THR A 165 2.26 13.38 24.12
C THR A 165 3.15 14.24 23.24
N PRO A 166 4.29 14.72 23.76
CA PRO A 166 5.22 15.49 22.99
C PRO A 166 5.43 14.80 21.64
N PRO A 167 5.60 15.56 20.54
CA PRO A 167 5.77 14.98 19.22
C PRO A 167 6.73 13.81 19.35
N MET A 168 6.26 12.59 19.04
CA MET A 168 7.19 11.47 18.93
C MET A 168 8.19 11.91 17.87
N ALA A 169 9.40 12.22 18.33
CA ALA A 169 10.51 12.51 17.47
C ALA A 169 10.53 11.42 16.39
N THR A 170 10.71 11.83 15.13
CA THR A 170 10.91 10.91 14.01
C THR A 170 11.81 9.77 14.49
N PRO A 171 11.34 8.50 14.47
CA PRO A 171 12.09 7.43 15.09
C PRO A 171 13.45 7.31 14.40
N ASP A 172 14.52 7.27 15.18
CA ASP A 172 15.86 7.15 14.61
C ASP A 172 15.94 5.78 13.92
N ARG A 173 16.32 5.78 12.64
CA ARG A 173 16.45 4.57 11.83
C ARG A 173 17.90 4.33 11.48
N PHE A 174 18.38 3.12 11.74
CA PHE A 174 19.73 2.67 11.38
C PHE A 174 19.63 1.45 10.47
N LEU A 175 20.37 1.46 9.36
CA LEU A 175 20.42 0.35 8.40
C LEU A 175 21.67 -0.49 8.62
N VAL A 176 21.48 -1.78 8.84
CA VAL A 176 22.55 -2.78 8.98
C VAL A 176 22.55 -3.65 7.74
N PHE A 177 23.62 -3.61 6.94
CA PHE A 177 23.73 -4.37 5.70
C PHE A 177 24.45 -5.71 5.89
N PHE A 178 24.09 -6.68 5.06
CA PHE A 178 24.62 -8.04 5.08
C PHE A 178 25.13 -8.47 3.70
N ASP A 179 26.15 -9.32 3.71
CA ASP A 179 26.56 -10.01 2.49
C ASP A 179 25.46 -10.97 2.00
N TRP A 180 25.62 -11.42 0.77
CA TRP A 180 24.74 -12.42 0.18
C TRP A 180 24.73 -13.69 1.02
N ASP A 181 23.53 -14.22 1.27
CA ASP A 181 23.25 -15.40 2.08
C ASP A 181 23.81 -15.41 3.52
N LYS A 182 24.12 -14.21 4.06
CA LYS A 182 24.72 -14.08 5.39
C LYS A 182 23.83 -13.33 6.38
N TYR A 183 24.07 -13.64 7.66
CA TYR A 183 23.50 -12.96 8.82
C TYR A 183 24.55 -12.63 9.91
N ASN A 184 25.85 -12.86 9.63
CA ASN A 184 26.91 -12.49 10.56
C ASN A 184 27.07 -10.97 10.63
N ILE A 185 27.33 -10.47 11.84
CA ILE A 185 27.58 -9.05 12.08
C ILE A 185 29.05 -8.75 11.75
N ASN A 186 29.30 -8.06 10.65
CA ASN A 186 30.63 -7.59 10.28
C ASN A 186 31.02 -6.31 11.05
N ALA A 187 32.25 -5.81 10.85
CA ALA A 187 32.75 -4.63 11.56
C ALA A 187 31.88 -3.37 11.33
N LYS A 188 31.42 -3.15 10.09
CA LYS A 188 30.58 -1.98 9.75
C LYS A 188 29.20 -2.08 10.40
N ALA A 189 28.59 -3.26 10.35
CA ALA A 189 27.34 -3.55 11.04
C ALA A 189 27.47 -3.32 12.55
N LYS A 190 28.59 -3.76 13.15
CA LYS A 190 28.87 -3.56 14.58
C LYS A 190 28.99 -2.07 14.95
N GLU A 191 29.62 -1.27 14.10
CA GLU A 191 29.69 0.20 14.25
C GLU A 191 28.29 0.81 14.26
N THR A 192 27.46 0.52 13.25
CA THR A 192 26.09 1.04 13.15
C THR A 192 25.21 0.60 14.32
N ILE A 193 25.30 -0.66 14.75
CA ILE A 193 24.59 -1.17 15.93
C ILE A 193 25.07 -0.46 17.20
N GLY A 194 26.37 -0.17 17.29
CA GLY A 194 26.96 0.63 18.38
C GLY A 194 26.42 2.06 18.44
N THR A 195 26.28 2.73 17.28
CA THR A 195 25.64 4.04 17.21
C THR A 195 24.18 3.95 17.66
N ALA A 196 23.43 2.96 17.17
CA ALA A 196 22.04 2.76 17.54
C ALA A 196 21.86 2.50 19.05
N SER A 197 22.71 1.66 19.66
CA SER A 197 22.64 1.40 21.11
C SER A 197 23.05 2.61 21.94
N GLY A 198 24.05 3.38 21.50
CA GLY A 198 24.42 4.64 22.12
C GLY A 198 23.25 5.63 22.13
N THR A 199 22.55 5.76 21.01
CA THR A 199 21.34 6.60 20.91
C THR A 199 20.21 6.08 21.79
N ALA A 200 19.94 4.77 21.78
CA ALA A 200 18.90 4.15 22.60
C ALA A 200 19.15 4.34 24.11
N LYS A 201 20.41 4.29 24.55
CA LYS A 201 20.79 4.50 25.97
C LYS A 201 20.62 5.95 26.43
N LYS A 202 20.84 6.92 25.54
CA LYS A 202 20.65 8.34 25.85
C LYS A 202 19.18 8.70 26.07
N ALA A 203 18.25 7.92 25.51
CA ALA A 203 16.82 8.11 25.65
C ALA A 203 16.24 7.03 26.58
N ALA A 204 16.18 7.31 27.88
CA ALA A 204 15.65 6.39 28.89
C ALA A 204 14.24 5.91 28.51
N GLY A 205 14.02 4.59 28.56
CA GLY A 205 12.75 3.96 28.20
C GLY A 205 12.54 3.70 26.70
N SER A 206 13.55 3.92 25.84
CA SER A 206 13.47 3.62 24.40
C SER A 206 13.02 2.19 24.11
N LYS A 207 12.07 2.05 23.19
CA LYS A 207 11.71 0.78 22.56
C LYS A 207 12.49 0.63 21.26
N VAL A 208 12.91 -0.59 20.98
CA VAL A 208 13.69 -0.93 19.79
C VAL A 208 12.92 -1.96 18.97
N LYS A 209 12.72 -1.67 17.69
CA LYS A 209 12.21 -2.65 16.72
C LYS A 209 13.30 -2.96 15.72
N VAL A 210 13.52 -4.26 15.47
CA VAL A 210 14.49 -4.74 14.50
C VAL A 210 13.77 -5.52 13.42
N ILE A 211 13.84 -5.06 12.17
CA ILE A 211 13.16 -5.69 11.03
C ILE A 211 14.22 -6.22 10.07
N GLY A 212 14.18 -7.51 9.74
CA GLY A 212 15.07 -8.12 8.76
C GLY A 212 14.45 -8.18 7.38
N HIS A 213 15.28 -7.99 6.34
CA HIS A 213 14.93 -8.08 4.92
C HIS A 213 15.97 -8.91 4.14
N THR A 214 15.60 -9.34 2.94
CA THR A 214 16.47 -9.97 1.95
C THR A 214 16.34 -9.30 0.58
N ASP A 215 17.25 -9.63 -0.33
CA ASP A 215 17.00 -9.43 -1.76
C ASP A 215 16.10 -10.55 -2.30
N THR A 216 15.76 -10.48 -3.58
CA THR A 216 14.84 -11.41 -4.26
C THR A 216 15.58 -12.61 -4.86
N SER A 217 16.85 -12.85 -4.51
CA SER A 217 17.68 -13.85 -5.23
C SER A 217 17.48 -15.31 -4.82
N GLY A 218 16.59 -15.59 -3.89
CA GLY A 218 16.34 -16.93 -3.35
C GLY A 218 14.86 -17.18 -3.06
N PRO A 219 14.46 -18.41 -2.70
CA PRO A 219 13.05 -18.74 -2.47
C PRO A 219 12.43 -17.91 -1.34
N ALA A 220 11.19 -17.45 -1.50
CA ALA A 220 10.51 -16.58 -0.53
C ALA A 220 10.52 -17.13 0.91
N ASP A 221 10.26 -18.43 1.11
CA ASP A 221 10.29 -19.07 2.44
C ASP A 221 11.69 -19.10 3.06
N TYR A 222 12.71 -19.28 2.22
CA TYR A 222 14.10 -19.21 2.64
C TYR A 222 14.45 -17.78 3.06
N ASN A 223 14.06 -16.81 2.23
CA ASN A 223 14.26 -15.39 2.45
C ASN A 223 13.60 -14.91 3.75
N LEU A 224 12.37 -15.37 4.04
CA LEU A 224 11.70 -15.06 5.29
C LEU A 224 12.50 -15.56 6.51
N LYS A 225 12.97 -16.82 6.49
CA LYS A 225 13.80 -17.39 7.57
C LYS A 225 15.14 -16.69 7.71
N LEU A 226 15.81 -16.35 6.60
CA LEU A 226 17.08 -15.62 6.61
C LEU A 226 16.91 -14.22 7.19
N SER A 227 15.81 -13.55 6.85
CA SER A 227 15.49 -12.23 7.39
C SER A 227 15.27 -12.26 8.91
N GLN A 228 14.62 -13.31 9.45
CA GLN A 228 14.50 -13.51 10.89
C GLN A 228 15.86 -13.68 11.56
N ARG A 229 16.75 -14.50 10.99
CA ARG A 229 18.12 -14.70 11.49
C ARG A 229 18.91 -13.39 11.55
N ARG A 230 18.74 -12.52 10.55
CA ARG A 230 19.37 -11.17 10.53
C ARG A 230 18.84 -10.29 11.67
N ALA A 231 17.52 -10.26 11.85
CA ALA A 231 16.90 -9.50 12.94
C ALA A 231 17.37 -10.01 14.32
N ASP A 232 17.45 -11.32 14.50
CA ASP A 232 17.90 -11.94 15.75
C ASP A 232 19.39 -11.72 16.01
N ALA A 233 20.24 -11.73 14.98
CA ALA A 233 21.67 -11.42 15.10
C ALA A 233 21.89 -9.96 15.56
N VAL A 234 21.12 -9.02 15.02
CA VAL A 234 21.14 -7.61 15.44
C VAL A 234 20.62 -7.47 16.87
N LYS A 235 19.49 -8.12 17.22
CA LYS A 235 18.97 -8.14 18.60
C LYS A 235 20.00 -8.68 19.58
N LYS A 236 20.64 -9.81 19.29
CA LYS A 236 21.68 -10.40 20.14
C LYS A 236 22.83 -9.40 20.38
N THR A 237 23.23 -8.69 19.34
CA THR A 237 24.29 -7.67 19.43
C THR A 237 23.87 -6.48 20.28
N LEU A 238 22.64 -5.98 20.10
CA LEU A 238 22.08 -4.90 20.93
C LEU A 238 21.99 -5.29 22.42
N VAL A 239 21.57 -6.53 22.71
CA VAL A 239 21.55 -7.08 24.08
C VAL A 239 22.97 -7.15 24.66
N GLY A 240 23.95 -7.62 23.88
CA GLY A 240 25.36 -7.60 24.28
C GLY A 240 25.91 -6.19 24.52
N GLN A 241 25.28 -5.18 23.93
CA GLN A 241 25.56 -3.76 24.19
C GLN A 241 24.68 -3.18 25.31
N ALA A 242 24.13 -4.02 26.19
CA ALA A 242 23.33 -3.63 27.35
C ALA A 242 22.00 -2.92 27.04
N ILE A 243 21.39 -3.18 25.87
CA ILE A 243 19.98 -2.84 25.64
C ILE A 243 19.11 -3.98 26.22
N PRO A 244 18.12 -3.70 27.09
CA PRO A 244 17.30 -4.74 27.68
C PRO A 244 16.57 -5.59 26.64
N ALA A 245 16.64 -6.91 26.73
CA ALA A 245 16.01 -7.79 25.74
C ALA A 245 14.48 -7.57 25.62
N GLY A 246 13.81 -7.22 26.73
CA GLY A 246 12.39 -6.90 26.77
C GLY A 246 12.00 -5.55 26.13
N SER A 247 12.97 -4.69 25.78
CA SER A 247 12.71 -3.48 25.00
C SER A 247 12.90 -3.70 23.49
N ILE A 248 13.34 -4.89 23.05
CA ILE A 248 13.66 -5.19 21.65
C ILE A 248 12.67 -6.21 21.06
N ALA A 249 11.89 -5.76 20.08
CA ALA A 249 11.06 -6.63 19.22
C ALA A 249 11.77 -6.94 17.90
N THR A 250 11.64 -8.17 17.40
CA THR A 250 12.14 -8.58 16.08
C THR A 250 11.00 -8.90 15.12
N GLU A 251 11.22 -8.67 13.84
CA GLU A 251 10.29 -8.97 12.77
C GLU A 251 11.03 -9.41 11.49
N ALA A 252 10.45 -10.38 10.79
CA ALA A 252 10.96 -10.91 9.52
C ALA A 252 10.08 -10.48 8.34
N ARG A 253 10.67 -9.84 7.34
CA ARG A 253 9.97 -9.42 6.12
C ARG A 253 10.33 -10.25 4.89
N GLY A 254 11.44 -10.97 4.90
CA GLY A 254 11.97 -11.64 3.71
C GLY A 254 12.22 -10.61 2.61
N GLU A 255 11.75 -10.92 1.40
CA GLU A 255 11.85 -10.05 0.23
C GLU A 255 10.70 -9.03 0.10
N ARG A 256 9.86 -8.91 1.14
CA ARG A 256 8.83 -7.87 1.20
C ARG A 256 9.45 -6.54 1.64
N ASP A 257 8.85 -5.43 1.22
CA ASP A 257 9.28 -4.07 1.54
C ASP A 257 10.75 -3.80 1.13
N LEU A 258 11.04 -4.04 -0.16
CA LEU A 258 12.35 -3.79 -0.76
C LEU A 258 12.72 -2.31 -0.67
N LEU A 259 13.99 -2.03 -0.37
CA LEU A 259 14.53 -0.67 -0.39
C LEU A 259 14.74 -0.20 -1.84
N VAL A 260 15.22 -1.11 -2.68
CA VAL A 260 15.34 -0.93 -4.13
C VAL A 260 14.41 -1.94 -4.79
N PRO A 261 13.38 -1.50 -5.53
CA PRO A 261 12.49 -2.44 -6.23
C PRO A 261 13.27 -3.31 -7.23
N THR A 262 13.13 -4.63 -7.11
CA THR A 262 13.78 -5.61 -8.01
C THR A 262 12.81 -6.70 -8.44
N LYS A 263 13.09 -7.31 -9.60
CA LYS A 263 12.39 -8.53 -10.04
C LYS A 263 12.82 -9.74 -9.19
N ASP A 264 12.07 -10.83 -9.29
CA ASP A 264 12.47 -12.11 -8.70
C ASP A 264 13.82 -12.60 -9.26
N GLY A 265 14.61 -13.28 -8.43
CA GLY A 265 15.95 -13.79 -8.76
C GLY A 265 17.09 -12.76 -8.74
N VAL A 266 16.82 -11.49 -8.40
CA VAL A 266 17.83 -10.42 -8.46
C VAL A 266 18.60 -10.27 -7.14
N ARG A 267 19.94 -10.26 -7.24
CA ARG A 267 20.82 -9.92 -6.11
C ARG A 267 20.93 -8.41 -6.00
N GLU A 268 20.54 -7.85 -4.86
CA GLU A 268 20.60 -6.42 -4.59
C GLU A 268 21.12 -6.18 -3.16
N ALA A 269 22.31 -5.59 -3.05
CA ALA A 269 22.99 -5.42 -1.77
C ALA A 269 22.24 -4.53 -0.79
N GLN A 270 21.57 -3.49 -1.29
CA GLN A 270 20.81 -2.57 -0.46
C GLN A 270 19.57 -3.22 0.17
N ASN A 271 19.02 -4.26 -0.47
CA ASN A 271 17.88 -5.01 0.06
C ASN A 271 18.27 -6.00 1.15
N ARG A 272 19.53 -6.47 1.18
CA ARG A 272 20.06 -7.36 2.22
C ARG A 272 20.38 -6.58 3.50
N ARG A 273 19.34 -6.22 4.23
CA ARG A 273 19.45 -5.34 5.39
C ARG A 273 18.64 -5.79 6.60
N ALA A 274 18.96 -5.23 7.74
CA ALA A 274 18.06 -5.10 8.86
C ALA A 274 17.93 -3.63 9.26
N GLU A 275 16.77 -3.25 9.75
CA GLU A 275 16.46 -1.90 10.17
C GLU A 275 16.28 -1.87 11.68
N ILE A 276 17.01 -0.99 12.36
CA ILE A 276 16.83 -0.70 13.78
C ILE A 276 16.04 0.58 13.87
N ILE A 277 14.85 0.51 14.46
CA ILE A 277 13.94 1.64 14.65
C ILE A 277 13.87 1.91 16.15
N LEU A 278 14.28 3.11 16.56
CA LEU A 278 14.23 3.55 17.94
C LEU A 278 13.01 4.45 18.17
N THR A 279 12.13 4.02 19.05
CA THR A 279 11.01 4.83 19.51
C THR A 279 11.34 5.36 20.90
N LYS A 280 11.53 6.67 21.02
CA LYS A 280 11.75 7.35 22.30
C LYS A 280 10.39 7.55 22.99
N PRO A 281 10.27 7.33 24.31
CA PRO A 281 9.12 7.85 25.06
C PRO A 281 9.07 9.37 24.86
N GLY A 282 7.88 9.96 24.72
CA GLY A 282 7.74 11.40 24.49
C GLY A 282 8.53 12.20 25.53
N MET A 283 9.49 13.01 25.05
CA MET A 283 10.25 13.97 25.86
C MET A 283 9.48 15.26 26.00
#